data_AF-A0A081NFC8-F1
#
_entry.id   AF-A0A081NFC8-F1
#
_cell.length_a   1.000
_cell.length_b   1.000
_cell.length_c   1.000
_cell.angle_alpha   90.00
_cell.angle_beta   90.00
_cell.angle_gamma   90.00
#
_symmetry.space_group_name_H-M   'P 1'
#
loop_
_entity.id
_entity.type
_entity.pdbx_description
1 polymer ?
#
loop_
_entity_poly.entity_id
_entity_poly.type
_entity_poly.pdbx_seq_one_letter_code
_entity_poly.pdbx_strand_id
1 'polypeptide(L)'
;MSGFKSIYQSLESWKGKAPGVVLTVSERFDHLLPLPGPYPIVSIMSLLSSEGPCEINARKLKDVLRATFQPDLGSLEVQWSVQGLVGRFEADDREPWDIRGEKRCTVTTLIYDAWLAGNAGITTEQLNEEGFKVTHPGNCYNDNRWKDYICYENKLWSIKAERLTRRKLSA
;
A
#
# COMPACT_ATOMS: atom_id res chain seq x y z
N MET A 1 -10.19 36.00 -6.55
CA MET A 1 -10.20 35.10 -5.37
C MET A 1 -8.94 34.27 -5.40
N SER A 2 -8.18 34.16 -4.30
CA SER A 2 -7.01 33.28 -4.27
C SER A 2 -7.45 31.81 -4.34
N GLY A 3 -6.72 30.98 -5.09
CA GLY A 3 -7.05 29.55 -5.26
C GLY A 3 -7.24 28.81 -3.93
N PHE A 4 -6.52 29.24 -2.89
CA PHE A 4 -6.64 28.71 -1.53
C PHE A 4 -8.02 28.90 -0.90
N LYS A 5 -8.67 30.05 -1.09
CA LYS A 5 -10.02 30.29 -0.55
C LYS A 5 -11.05 29.35 -1.20
N SER A 6 -10.85 29.03 -2.48
CA SER A 6 -11.68 28.06 -3.22
C SER A 6 -11.50 26.63 -2.70
N ILE A 7 -10.26 26.21 -2.44
CA ILE A 7 -9.95 24.89 -1.86
C ILE A 7 -10.56 24.76 -0.46
N TYR A 8 -10.41 25.78 0.37
CA TYR A 8 -10.95 25.79 1.73
C TYR A 8 -12.47 25.69 1.74
N GLN A 9 -13.16 26.50 0.92
CA GLN A 9 -14.62 26.44 0.79
C GLN A 9 -15.10 25.11 0.19
N SER A 10 -14.35 24.54 -0.76
CA SER A 10 -14.64 23.23 -1.33
C SER A 10 -14.56 22.12 -0.26
N LEU A 11 -13.51 22.12 0.56
CA LEU A 11 -13.33 21.18 1.67
C LEU A 11 -14.40 21.34 2.76
N GLU A 12 -14.78 22.57 3.11
CA GLU A 12 -15.88 22.81 4.06
C GLU A 12 -17.25 22.39 3.50
N SER A 13 -17.45 22.51 2.18
CA SER A 13 -18.71 22.12 1.52
C SER A 13 -18.88 20.61 1.35
N TRP A 14 -17.82 19.82 1.52
CA TRP A 14 -17.90 18.37 1.54
C TRP A 14 -18.58 17.91 2.83
N LYS A 15 -19.91 17.73 2.75
CA LYS A 15 -20.72 17.16 3.83
C LYS A 15 -20.33 15.70 4.06
N GLY A 16 -19.72 15.45 5.22
CA GLY A 16 -19.24 14.13 5.63
C GLY A 16 -17.72 14.15 5.69
N LYS A 17 -17.18 14.18 6.92
CA LYS A 17 -15.74 14.15 7.22
C LYS A 17 -15.13 12.80 6.82
N ALA A 18 -15.09 12.48 5.54
CA ALA A 18 -14.29 11.36 5.06
C ALA A 18 -12.81 11.76 5.24
N PRO A 19 -11.96 10.87 5.79
CA PRO A 19 -10.52 11.10 5.77
C PRO A 19 -10.07 11.38 4.32
N GLY A 20 -8.99 12.12 4.14
CA GLY A 20 -8.58 12.65 2.83
C GLY A 20 -7.07 12.87 2.75
N VAL A 21 -6.50 12.84 1.55
CA VAL A 21 -5.13 13.31 1.28
C VAL A 21 -5.23 14.51 0.35
N VAL A 22 -4.53 15.60 0.69
CA VAL A 22 -4.45 16.77 -0.19
C VAL A 22 -3.16 16.74 -0.98
N LEU A 23 -3.27 16.63 -2.30
CA LEU A 23 -2.14 16.70 -3.22
C LEU A 23 -1.88 18.14 -3.62
N THR A 24 -0.64 18.61 -3.51
CA THR A 24 -0.23 19.98 -3.84
C THR A 24 0.98 19.99 -4.76
N VAL A 25 1.10 21.00 -5.62
CA VAL A 25 2.31 21.23 -6.44
C VAL A 25 3.41 21.99 -5.68
N SER A 26 3.12 22.50 -4.47
CA SER A 26 4.10 23.21 -3.65
C SER A 26 5.05 22.23 -2.97
N GLU A 27 6.36 22.52 -2.97
CA GLU A 27 7.34 21.85 -2.13
C GLU A 27 7.46 22.47 -0.74
N ARG A 28 6.88 23.67 -0.57
CA ARG A 28 6.88 24.42 0.68
C ARG A 28 5.49 24.42 1.29
N PHE A 29 5.37 23.79 2.46
CA PHE A 29 4.12 23.59 3.19
C PHE A 29 3.82 24.73 4.17
N ASP A 30 4.79 25.61 4.43
CA ASP A 30 4.71 26.80 5.30
C ASP A 30 3.69 27.84 4.82
N HIS A 31 3.43 27.92 3.51
CA HIS A 31 2.42 28.80 2.94
C HIS A 31 1.02 28.19 2.86
N LEU A 32 0.86 26.92 3.26
CA LEU A 32 -0.44 26.27 3.26
C LEU A 32 -1.18 26.65 4.54
N LEU A 33 -2.31 27.34 4.38
CA LEU A 33 -3.22 27.58 5.50
C LEU A 33 -3.58 26.23 6.13
N PRO A 34 -3.58 26.13 7.48
CA PRO A 34 -3.91 24.89 8.16
C PRO A 34 -5.30 24.43 7.68
N LEU A 35 -5.34 23.27 7.03
CA LEU A 35 -6.59 22.68 6.58
C LEU A 35 -7.39 22.23 7.80
N PRO A 36 -8.72 22.37 7.81
CA PRO A 36 -9.53 21.96 8.94
C PRO A 36 -9.63 20.43 8.99
N GLY A 37 -8.81 19.78 9.83
CA GLY A 37 -8.80 18.33 10.04
C GLY A 37 -7.41 17.70 9.86
N PRO A 38 -7.22 16.42 10.23
CA PRO A 38 -5.93 15.72 10.12
C PRO A 38 -5.68 15.24 8.68
N TYR A 39 -5.80 16.13 7.69
CA TYR A 39 -5.53 15.80 6.30
C TYR A 39 -4.03 15.92 6.02
N PRO A 40 -3.31 14.81 5.77
CA PRO A 40 -1.93 14.90 5.32
C PRO A 40 -1.87 15.61 3.96
N ILE A 41 -0.95 16.57 3.87
CA ILE A 41 -0.67 17.30 2.65
C ILE A 41 0.59 16.70 2.03
N VAL A 42 0.50 16.28 0.76
CA VAL A 42 1.59 15.63 0.04
C VAL A 42 1.90 16.39 -1.24
N SER A 43 3.19 16.66 -1.47
CA SER A 43 3.65 17.28 -2.71
C SER A 43 3.59 16.29 -3.88
N ILE A 44 3.01 16.67 -5.00
CA ILE A 44 2.97 15.88 -6.24
C ILE A 44 4.40 15.58 -6.70
N MET A 45 5.34 16.51 -6.51
CA MET A 45 6.74 16.33 -6.87
C MET A 45 7.38 15.12 -6.18
N SER A 46 7.01 14.85 -4.92
CA SER A 46 7.54 13.67 -4.21
C SER A 46 6.99 12.36 -4.77
N LEU A 47 5.81 12.42 -5.38
CA LEU A 47 5.11 11.27 -5.98
C LEU A 47 5.51 10.99 -7.43
N LEU A 48 6.28 11.86 -8.09
CA LEU A 48 6.68 11.63 -9.48
C LEU A 48 7.60 10.42 -9.66
N SER A 49 7.50 9.77 -10.81
CA SER A 49 8.39 8.70 -11.26
C SER A 49 9.77 9.27 -11.63
N SER A 50 10.83 8.55 -11.31
CA SER A 50 12.19 8.88 -11.73
C SER A 50 12.42 8.66 -13.23
N GLU A 51 11.58 7.84 -13.87
CA GLU A 51 11.70 7.47 -15.29
C GLU A 51 10.90 8.40 -16.21
N GLY A 52 9.92 9.12 -15.66
CA GLY A 52 9.07 10.05 -16.40
C GLY A 52 8.62 11.20 -15.48
N PRO A 53 9.14 12.44 -15.65
CA PRO A 53 8.85 13.56 -14.75
C PRO A 53 7.38 14.04 -14.80
N CYS A 54 6.54 13.44 -15.65
CA CYS A 54 5.13 13.75 -15.77
C CYS A 54 4.22 12.61 -15.28
N GLU A 55 4.78 11.51 -14.77
CA GLU A 55 4.03 10.35 -14.34
C GLU A 55 4.05 10.24 -12.81
N ILE A 56 2.87 10.07 -12.20
CA ILE A 56 2.78 9.75 -10.78
C ILE A 56 3.20 8.29 -10.58
N ASN A 57 4.17 8.07 -9.71
CA ASN A 57 4.55 6.74 -9.27
C ASN A 57 3.44 6.16 -8.40
N ALA A 58 2.71 5.19 -8.96
CA ALA A 58 1.58 4.54 -8.29
C ALA A 58 1.94 3.92 -6.94
N ARG A 59 3.18 3.43 -6.78
CA ARG A 59 3.67 2.87 -5.50
C ARG A 59 3.77 3.95 -4.43
N LYS A 60 4.39 5.09 -4.75
CA LYS A 60 4.51 6.22 -3.81
C LYS A 60 3.15 6.77 -3.40
N LEU A 61 2.22 6.90 -4.35
CA LEU A 61 0.85 7.32 -4.04
C LEU A 61 0.16 6.31 -3.11
N LYS A 62 0.31 5.01 -3.40
CA LYS A 62 -0.24 3.94 -2.55
C LYS A 62 0.29 4.02 -1.13
N ASP A 63 1.59 4.20 -0.95
CA ASP A 63 2.24 4.31 0.37
C ASP A 63 1.68 5.49 1.19
N VAL A 64 1.48 6.65 0.55
CA VAL A 64 0.84 7.83 1.17
C VAL A 64 -0.60 7.53 1.59
N LEU A 65 -1.36 6.89 0.71
CA LEU A 65 -2.73 6.49 1.02
C LEU A 65 -2.76 5.47 2.17
N ARG A 66 -1.78 4.56 2.28
CA ARG A 66 -1.69 3.64 3.43
C ARG A 66 -1.52 4.36 4.74
N ALA A 67 -0.52 5.23 4.82
CA ALA A 67 -0.23 6.00 6.03
C ALA A 67 -1.43 6.85 6.49
N THR A 68 -2.31 7.22 5.55
CA THR A 68 -3.49 8.06 5.84
C THR A 68 -4.74 7.26 6.19
N PHE A 69 -4.94 6.11 5.56
CA PHE A 69 -6.24 5.44 5.53
C PHE A 69 -6.25 4.01 6.07
N GLN A 70 -5.09 3.42 6.36
CA GLN A 70 -5.04 2.06 6.89
C GLN A 70 -5.22 2.03 8.41
N PRO A 71 -5.83 0.96 8.95
CA PRO A 71 -5.87 0.72 10.39
C PRO A 71 -4.46 0.72 10.97
N ASP A 72 -4.35 0.99 12.28
CA ASP A 72 -3.10 0.83 13.02
C ASP A 72 -2.52 -0.55 12.68
N LEU A 73 -1.44 -0.57 11.88
CA LEU A 73 -0.80 -1.81 11.43
C LEU A 73 -0.44 -2.72 12.62
N GLY A 74 -0.24 -2.12 13.79
CA GLY A 74 -0.01 -2.78 15.07
C GLY A 74 -1.11 -3.75 15.54
N SER A 75 -2.32 -3.72 14.97
CA SER A 75 -3.41 -4.65 15.33
C SER A 75 -3.72 -5.71 14.28
N LEU A 76 -2.90 -5.82 13.21
CA LEU A 76 -3.09 -6.84 12.18
C LEU A 76 -2.34 -8.12 12.54
N GLU A 77 -2.97 -9.28 12.31
CA GLU A 77 -2.36 -10.63 12.46
C GLU A 77 -1.07 -10.75 11.63
N VAL A 78 -0.99 -10.00 10.54
CA VAL A 78 0.13 -10.00 9.60
C VAL A 78 0.52 -8.58 9.25
N GLN A 79 1.83 -8.32 9.27
CA GLN A 79 2.45 -7.06 8.89
C GLN A 79 3.50 -7.27 7.81
N TRP A 80 3.54 -6.37 6.84
CA TRP A 80 4.54 -6.34 5.78
C TRP A 80 5.17 -4.97 5.71
N SER A 81 6.49 -4.91 5.81
CA SER A 81 7.28 -3.70 5.65
C SER A 81 8.32 -3.87 4.55
N VAL A 82 8.60 -2.81 3.80
CA VAL A 82 9.64 -2.81 2.75
C VAL A 82 10.49 -1.57 2.86
N GLN A 83 11.80 -1.77 2.94
CA GLN A 83 12.82 -0.73 2.89
C GLN A 83 13.80 -1.04 1.76
N GLY A 84 13.55 -0.43 0.60
CA GLY A 84 14.35 -0.67 -0.61
C GLY A 84 14.24 -2.11 -1.11
N LEU A 85 15.35 -2.84 -1.03
CA LEU A 85 15.48 -4.23 -1.52
C LEU A 85 15.26 -5.29 -0.43
N VAL A 86 14.93 -4.85 0.78
CA VAL A 86 14.66 -5.73 1.92
C VAL A 86 13.23 -5.49 2.38
N GLY A 87 12.45 -6.55 2.43
CA GLY A 87 11.16 -6.55 3.06
C GLY A 87 11.12 -7.53 4.21
N ARG A 88 10.22 -7.28 5.16
CA ARG A 88 10.07 -8.08 6.36
C ARG A 88 8.60 -8.35 6.61
N PHE A 89 8.29 -9.64 6.71
CA PHE A 89 6.96 -10.16 6.95
C PHE A 89 6.88 -10.64 8.39
N GLU A 90 6.02 -10.04 9.19
CA GLU A 90 5.80 -10.41 10.58
C GLU A 90 4.36 -10.91 10.72
N ALA A 91 4.16 -11.93 11.55
CA ALA A 91 2.83 -12.42 11.86
C ALA A 91 2.80 -12.93 13.29
N ASP A 92 1.63 -12.88 13.91
CA ASP A 92 1.43 -13.45 15.23
C ASP A 92 1.78 -14.94 15.21
N ASP A 93 2.51 -15.38 16.22
CA ASP A 93 2.96 -16.77 16.40
C ASP A 93 3.86 -17.34 15.28
N ARG A 94 4.53 -16.49 14.47
CA ARG A 94 5.46 -16.94 13.41
C ARG A 94 6.79 -16.19 13.46
N GLU A 95 7.88 -16.89 13.15
CA GLU A 95 9.21 -16.26 13.06
C GLU A 95 9.30 -15.27 11.90
N PRO A 96 9.64 -13.99 12.14
CA PRO A 96 9.76 -12.98 11.09
C PRO A 96 10.52 -13.47 9.85
N TRP A 97 9.96 -13.20 8.68
CA TRP A 97 10.53 -13.59 7.41
C TRP A 97 11.10 -12.40 6.66
N ASP A 98 12.42 -12.33 6.61
CA ASP A 98 13.16 -11.33 5.84
C ASP A 98 13.28 -11.78 4.37
N ILE A 99 12.71 -10.99 3.47
CA ILE A 99 12.69 -11.21 2.03
C ILE A 99 13.65 -10.23 1.37
N ARG A 100 14.64 -10.74 0.64
CA ARG A 100 15.63 -9.91 -0.07
C ARG A 100 15.46 -9.99 -1.58
N GLY A 101 15.63 -8.85 -2.23
CA GLY A 101 15.61 -8.67 -3.68
C GLY A 101 14.33 -7.98 -4.16
N GLU A 102 14.49 -7.03 -5.08
CA GLU A 102 13.41 -6.17 -5.58
C GLU A 102 12.20 -6.98 -6.06
N LYS A 103 12.44 -7.93 -6.97
CA LYS A 103 11.40 -8.81 -7.52
C LYS A 103 10.56 -9.47 -6.42
N ARG A 104 11.22 -10.02 -5.39
CA ARG A 104 10.54 -10.75 -4.31
C ARG A 104 9.76 -9.81 -3.41
N CYS A 105 10.33 -8.65 -3.10
CA CYS A 105 9.65 -7.63 -2.32
C CYS A 105 8.41 -7.11 -3.06
N THR A 106 8.51 -6.89 -4.38
CA THR A 106 7.37 -6.42 -5.17
C THR A 106 6.26 -7.46 -5.26
N VAL A 107 6.58 -8.73 -5.56
CA VAL A 107 5.59 -9.82 -5.57
C VAL A 107 4.90 -9.96 -4.21
N THR A 108 5.66 -9.91 -3.11
CA THR A 108 5.11 -9.99 -1.75
C THR A 108 4.21 -8.80 -1.44
N THR A 109 4.61 -7.61 -1.85
CA THR A 109 3.80 -6.39 -1.71
C THR A 109 2.48 -6.56 -2.44
N LEU A 110 2.49 -7.01 -3.69
CA LEU A 110 1.26 -7.26 -4.43
C LEU A 110 0.33 -8.22 -3.66
N ILE A 111 0.84 -9.37 -3.18
CA ILE A 111 0.04 -10.35 -2.43
C ILE A 111 -0.56 -9.72 -1.16
N TYR A 112 0.26 -8.99 -0.39
CA TYR A 112 -0.17 -8.31 0.83
C TYR A 112 -1.24 -7.25 0.56
N ASP A 113 -1.10 -6.53 -0.55
CA ASP A 113 -2.03 -5.49 -0.94
C ASP A 113 -3.38 -6.05 -1.34
N ALA A 114 -3.41 -7.21 -2.00
CA ALA A 114 -4.64 -7.92 -2.31
C ALA A 114 -5.34 -8.39 -1.04
N TRP A 115 -4.59 -8.93 -0.07
CA TRP A 115 -5.15 -9.35 1.22
C TRP A 115 -5.73 -8.15 2.01
N LEU A 116 -5.00 -7.03 2.07
CA LEU A 116 -5.47 -5.80 2.70
C LEU A 116 -6.75 -5.24 2.03
N ALA A 117 -6.88 -5.39 0.72
CA ALA A 117 -8.07 -5.01 -0.02
C ALA A 117 -9.26 -5.97 0.21
N GLY A 118 -9.06 -7.06 0.97
CA GLY A 118 -10.06 -8.11 1.20
C GLY A 118 -10.24 -9.04 0.00
N ASN A 119 -9.32 -9.03 -0.96
CA ASN A 119 -9.36 -9.93 -2.11
C ASN A 119 -8.91 -11.34 -1.71
N ALA A 120 -9.24 -12.32 -2.56
CA ALA A 120 -8.88 -13.71 -2.31
C ALA A 120 -7.36 -13.97 -2.36
N GLY A 121 -6.62 -13.11 -3.05
CA GLY A 121 -5.20 -13.23 -3.36
C GLY A 121 -4.90 -12.62 -4.72
N ILE A 122 -3.74 -12.97 -5.29
CA ILE A 122 -3.33 -12.61 -6.65
C ILE A 122 -3.06 -13.88 -7.44
N THR A 123 -3.52 -13.95 -8.69
CA THR A 123 -3.27 -15.11 -9.53
C THR A 123 -1.87 -15.08 -10.13
N THR A 124 -1.35 -16.25 -10.49
CA THR A 124 -0.08 -16.38 -11.21
C THR A 124 -0.12 -15.63 -12.55
N GLU A 125 -1.29 -15.57 -13.19
CA GLU A 125 -1.51 -14.82 -14.42
C GLU A 125 -1.33 -13.32 -14.22
N GLN A 126 -1.95 -12.75 -13.19
CA GLN A 126 -1.77 -11.34 -12.81
C GLN A 126 -0.31 -11.00 -12.54
N LEU A 127 0.44 -11.88 -11.86
CA LEU A 127 1.88 -11.66 -11.66
C LEU A 127 2.66 -11.67 -12.99
N ASN A 128 2.29 -12.52 -13.94
CA ASN A 128 2.94 -12.56 -15.26
C ASN A 128 2.59 -11.33 -16.10
N GLU A 129 1.36 -10.82 -16.02
CA GLU A 129 0.93 -9.56 -16.65
C GLU A 129 1.74 -8.36 -16.13
N GLU A 130 2.06 -8.36 -14.84
CA GLU A 130 2.98 -7.42 -14.19
C GLU A 130 4.48 -7.67 -14.55
N GLY A 131 4.76 -8.61 -15.46
CA GLY A 131 6.11 -8.92 -15.95
C GLY A 131 6.91 -9.88 -15.05
N PHE A 132 6.35 -10.33 -13.93
CA PHE A 132 6.99 -11.31 -13.06
C PHE A 132 6.80 -12.71 -13.64
N LYS A 133 7.76 -13.18 -14.44
CA LYS A 133 7.83 -14.56 -14.94
C LYS A 133 8.03 -15.55 -13.77
N VAL A 134 6.98 -15.81 -13.00
CA VAL A 134 6.95 -16.72 -11.85
C VAL A 134 5.74 -17.64 -11.98
N THR A 135 5.94 -18.91 -11.67
CA THR A 135 4.89 -19.93 -11.80
C THR A 135 4.46 -20.50 -10.45
N HIS A 136 5.31 -20.37 -9.41
CA HIS A 136 5.11 -20.94 -8.08
C HIS A 136 5.93 -20.17 -7.03
N PRO A 137 5.48 -20.07 -5.75
CA PRO A 137 6.23 -19.38 -4.70
C PRO A 137 7.67 -19.82 -4.54
N GLY A 138 7.94 -21.13 -4.56
CA GLY A 138 9.32 -21.66 -4.51
C GLY A 138 10.23 -21.23 -5.67
N ASN A 139 9.68 -20.77 -6.80
CA ASN A 139 10.47 -20.21 -7.90
C ASN A 139 10.73 -18.71 -7.73
N CYS A 140 9.96 -18.04 -6.87
CA CYS A 140 10.11 -16.63 -6.54
C CYS A 140 11.01 -16.46 -5.30
N TYR A 141 10.68 -17.19 -4.25
CA TYR A 141 11.34 -17.20 -2.95
C TYR A 141 12.32 -18.38 -2.90
N ASN A 142 13.62 -18.10 -2.84
CA ASN A 142 14.68 -19.12 -2.83
C ASN A 142 14.81 -19.82 -1.46
N ASP A 143 13.71 -19.95 -0.72
CA ASP A 143 13.65 -20.59 0.59
C ASP A 143 12.31 -21.33 0.74
N ASN A 144 12.10 -21.98 1.89
CA ASN A 144 10.83 -22.62 2.22
C ASN A 144 9.98 -21.82 3.22
N ARG A 145 10.47 -20.69 3.73
CA ARG A 145 9.77 -19.86 4.74
C ARG A 145 8.49 -19.26 4.18
N TRP A 146 8.41 -19.05 2.86
CA TRP A 146 7.16 -18.60 2.23
C TRP A 146 5.95 -19.48 2.55
N LYS A 147 6.15 -20.77 2.85
CA LYS A 147 5.05 -21.70 3.19
C LYS A 147 4.37 -21.32 4.50
N ASP A 148 5.04 -20.59 5.38
CA ASP A 148 4.49 -20.19 6.68
C ASP A 148 3.60 -18.94 6.55
N TYR A 149 3.75 -18.20 5.46
CA TYR A 149 3.11 -16.89 5.24
C TYR A 149 2.16 -16.86 4.04
N ILE A 150 2.45 -17.65 3.00
CA ILE A 150 1.77 -17.62 1.72
C ILE A 150 1.11 -18.97 1.48
N CYS A 151 -0.18 -18.94 1.17
CA CYS A 151 -0.92 -20.07 0.62
C CYS A 151 -0.86 -20.00 -0.91
N TYR A 152 -0.62 -21.15 -1.55
CA TYR A 152 -0.63 -21.30 -2.99
C TYR A 152 -1.48 -22.50 -3.39
N GLU A 153 -2.69 -22.21 -3.88
CA GLU A 153 -3.66 -23.22 -4.29
C GLU A 153 -4.29 -22.78 -5.62
N ASN A 154 -4.44 -23.71 -6.57
CA ASN A 154 -5.06 -23.43 -7.88
C ASN A 154 -4.50 -22.17 -8.58
N LYS A 155 -3.18 -21.97 -8.51
CA LYS A 155 -2.46 -20.80 -9.08
C LYS A 155 -2.78 -19.45 -8.42
N LEU A 156 -3.46 -19.44 -7.27
CA LEU A 156 -3.75 -18.25 -6.46
C LEU A 156 -2.75 -18.13 -5.32
N TRP A 157 -2.17 -16.93 -5.17
CA TRP A 157 -1.21 -16.55 -4.14
C TRP A 157 -1.93 -15.70 -3.10
N SER A 158 -1.98 -16.15 -1.85
CA SER A 158 -2.72 -15.44 -0.79
C SER A 158 -1.96 -15.51 0.53
N ILE A 159 -2.25 -14.58 1.45
CA ILE A 159 -1.67 -14.60 2.78
C ILE A 159 -2.39 -15.66 3.64
N LYS A 160 -1.61 -16.43 4.39
CA LYS A 160 -2.10 -17.30 5.46
C LYS A 160 -2.46 -16.46 6.69
N ALA A 161 -3.57 -15.75 6.63
CA ALA A 161 -4.16 -15.01 7.74
C ALA A 161 -5.65 -14.85 7.46
N GLU A 162 -6.43 -14.53 8.48
CA GLU A 162 -7.84 -14.22 8.24
C GLU A 162 -7.95 -13.08 7.24
N ARG A 163 -8.80 -13.27 6.22
CA ARG A 163 -9.07 -12.17 5.28
C ARG A 163 -9.74 -11.06 6.07
N LEU A 164 -9.29 -9.83 5.85
CA LEU A 164 -10.03 -8.66 6.28
C LEU A 164 -11.37 -8.66 5.53
N THR A 165 -12.40 -9.20 6.17
CA THR A 165 -13.76 -9.08 5.65
C THR A 165 -14.13 -7.61 5.73
N ARG A 166 -14.66 -7.07 4.64
CA ARG A 166 -15.08 -5.65 4.50
C ARG A 166 -16.09 -5.18 5.57
N ARG A 167 -16.54 -6.06 6.47
CA ARG A 167 -17.45 -5.77 7.57
C ARG A 167 -16.69 -5.47 8.86
N LYS A 168 -16.20 -4.23 8.95
CA LYS A 168 -16.26 -3.34 10.13
C LYS A 168 -15.57 -2.02 9.77
N LEU A 169 -16.09 -1.33 8.75
CA LEU A 169 -15.87 0.10 8.55
C LEU A 169 -17.06 0.89 9.14
N SER A 170 -17.57 0.43 10.28
CA SER A 170 -18.67 1.08 10.99
C SER A 170 -18.31 1.22 12.46
N ALA A 171 -17.64 2.33 12.78
CA ALA A 171 -18.06 3.32 13.77
C ALA A 171 -17.10 4.51 13.70
#